data_AF-M0QQ42-F1
#
_entry.id   AF-M0QQ42-F1
#
_cell.length_a   1.000
_cell.length_b   1.000
_cell.length_c   1.000
_cell.angle_alpha   90.00
_cell.angle_beta   90.00
_cell.angle_gamma   90.00
#
_symmetry.space_group_name_H-M   'P 1'
#
loop_
_entity.id
_entity.type
_entity.pdbx_description
1 polymer ?
#
loop_
_entity_poly.entity_id
_entity_poly.type
_entity_poly.pdbx_seq_one_letter_code
_entity_poly.pdbx_strand_id
1 'polypeptide(L)' 'MTDYAEQAVAYWAKSDHAYTEGDPQLGDELADLAAQCEEWALEDLTGVRSDVA' A
#
# COMPACT_ATOMS: atom_id res chain seq x y z
N MET A 1 5.17 -10.63 12.66
CA MET A 1 3.87 -10.49 11.99
C MET A 1 3.98 -9.21 11.21
N THR A 2 3.82 -9.27 9.90
CA THR A 2 3.96 -8.11 9.03
C THR A 2 2.75 -7.21 9.29
N ASP A 3 2.96 -5.97 9.73
CA ASP A 3 1.85 -5.01 9.86
C ASP A 3 1.65 -4.33 8.50
N TYR A 4 0.69 -4.84 7.73
CA TYR A 4 0.37 -4.31 6.41
C TYR A 4 -0.25 -2.91 6.49
N ALA A 5 -0.92 -2.55 7.58
CA ALA A 5 -1.46 -1.21 7.76
C ALA A 5 -0.32 -0.18 7.95
N GLU A 6 0.69 -0.51 8.75
CA GLU A 6 1.88 0.36 8.89
C GLU A 6 2.64 0.52 7.56
N GLN A 7 2.73 -0.54 6.75
CA GLN A 7 3.37 -0.46 5.44
C GLN A 7 2.58 0.40 4.45
N ALA A 8 1.25 0.27 4.41
CA ALA A 8 0.40 1.12 3.58
C ALA A 8 0.64 2.60 3.88
N VAL A 9 0.66 2.99 5.16
CA VAL A 9 0.93 4.37 5.58
C VAL A 9 2.31 4.84 5.11
N ALA A 10 3.34 3.99 5.21
CA ALA A 10 4.68 4.33 4.77
C ALA A 10 4.76 4.49 3.24
N TYR A 11 4.05 3.67 2.47
CA TYR A 11 4.00 3.77 1.02
C TYR A 11 3.24 5.01 0.55
N TRP A 12 2.12 5.35 1.20
CA TRP A 12 1.41 6.60 0.93
C TRP A 12 2.27 7.84 1.18
N ALA A 13 3.00 7.89 2.30
CA ALA A 13 3.89 8.99 2.61
C ALA A 13 5.02 9.14 1.56
N LYS A 14 5.55 8.02 1.04
CA LYS A 14 6.56 8.04 -0.02
C LYS A 14 5.97 8.44 -1.37
N SER A 15 4.74 8.00 -1.68
CA SER A 15 4.04 8.37 -2.92
C SER A 15 3.85 9.89 -2.99
N ASP A 16 3.36 10.51 -1.90
CA ASP A 16 3.19 11.97 -1.80
C ASP A 16 4.53 12.73 -1.95
N HIS A 17 5.60 12.18 -1.36
CA HIS A 17 6.95 12.73 -1.54
C HIS A 17 7.41 12.67 -3.01
N ALA A 18 7.21 11.53 -3.69
CA ALA A 18 7.59 11.36 -5.09
C ALA A 18 6.86 12.36 -6.00
N TYR A 19 5.56 12.58 -5.80
CA TYR A 19 4.84 13.63 -6.52
C TYR A 19 5.38 15.03 -6.24
N THR A 20 5.74 15.32 -4.98
CA THR A 20 6.33 16.61 -4.60
C THR A 20 7.71 16.83 -5.24
N GLU A 21 8.50 15.76 -5.42
CA GLU A 21 9.80 15.79 -6.10
C GLU A 21 9.69 15.79 -7.63
N GLY A 22 8.49 15.63 -8.18
CA GLY A 22 8.25 15.62 -9.63
C GLY A 22 8.51 14.27 -10.29
N ASP A 23 8.44 13.18 -9.53
CA ASP A 23 8.48 11.79 -10.03
C ASP A 23 7.08 11.14 -9.90
N PRO A 24 6.15 11.44 -10.82
CA PRO A 24 4.80 10.90 -10.77
C PRO A 24 4.74 9.39 -11.02
N GLN A 25 5.69 8.82 -11.79
CA GLN A 25 5.71 7.38 -12.03
C GLN A 25 6.01 6.62 -10.74
N LEU A 26 7.03 7.06 -9.99
CA LEU A 26 7.33 6.48 -8.68
C LEU A 26 6.17 6.70 -7.70
N GLY A 27 5.51 7.86 -7.77
CA GLY A 27 4.29 8.15 -7.01
C GLY A 27 3.19 7.12 -7.23
N ASP A 28 2.88 6.82 -8.49
CA ASP A 28 1.87 5.82 -8.88
C ASP A 28 2.26 4.41 -8.40
N GLU A 29 3.51 3.98 -8.62
CA GLU A 29 3.98 2.66 -8.20
C GLU A 29 3.90 2.46 -6.67
N LEU A 30 4.20 3.51 -5.89
CA LEU A 30 4.09 3.49 -4.43
C LEU A 30 2.64 3.51 -3.95
N ALA A 31 1.75 4.20 -4.67
CA ALA A 31 0.31 4.22 -4.37
C ALA A 31 -0.32 2.83 -4.58
N ASP A 32 0.05 2.13 -5.66
CA ASP A 32 -0.41 0.75 -5.91
C ASP A 32 0.04 -0.21 -4.81
N LEU A 33 1.30 -0.08 -4.35
CA LEU A 33 1.81 -0.86 -3.22
C LEU A 33 1.09 -0.55 -1.90
N ALA A 34 0.75 0.72 -1.66
CA ALA A 34 -0.01 1.12 -0.48
C ALA A 34 -1.40 0.49 -0.48
N ALA A 35 -2.11 0.57 -1.62
CA ALA A 35 -3.44 -0.02 -1.78
C ALA A 35 -3.42 -1.55 -1.59
N GLN A 36 -2.41 -2.23 -2.13
CA GLN A 36 -2.24 -3.68 -1.93
C GLN A 36 -2.02 -4.03 -0.46
N CYS A 37 -1.27 -3.22 0.28
CA CYS A 37 -1.08 -3.42 1.72
C CYS A 37 -2.38 -3.18 2.50
N GLU A 38 -3.21 -2.21 2.11
CA GLU A 38 -4.53 -1.99 2.73
C GLU A 38 -5.47 -3.18 2.50
N GLU A 39 -5.44 -3.79 1.31
CA GLU A 39 -6.19 -5.01 1.02
C GLU A 39 -5.74 -6.14 1.94
N TRP A 40 -4.43 -6.42 2.03
CA TRP A 40 -3.93 -7.48 2.92
C TRP A 40 -4.19 -7.20 4.40
N ALA A 41 -4.13 -5.94 4.84
CA ALA A 41 -4.49 -5.56 6.20
C ALA A 41 -5.97 -5.86 6.50
N LEU A 42 -6.85 -5.63 5.52
CA LEU A 42 -8.26 -5.95 5.62
C LEU A 42 -8.50 -7.47 5.64
N GLU A 43 -7.80 -8.24 4.81
CA GLU A 43 -7.85 -9.70 4.81
C GLU A 43 -7.40 -10.29 6.15
N ASP A 44 -6.27 -9.80 6.70
CA ASP A 44 -5.77 -10.21 8.01
C ASP A 44 -6.75 -9.86 9.14
N LEU A 45 -7.40 -8.70 9.07
CA LEU A 45 -8.40 -8.28 10.06
C LEU A 45 -9.68 -9.12 10.00
N THR A 46 -10.14 -9.44 8.79
CA THR A 46 -11.40 -10.17 8.57
C THR A 46 -11.22 -11.69 8.59
N GLY A 47 -9.98 -12.18 8.50
CA GLY A 47 -9.65 -13.60 8.40
C GLY A 47 -10.08 -14.25 7.07
N VAL A 48 -10.54 -13.45 6.11
CA VAL A 48 -10.94 -13.88 4.77
C VAL A 48 -9.82 -13.48 3.82
N ARG A 49 -9.03 -14.45 3.36
CA ARG A 49 -8.18 -14.25 2.19
C ARG A 49 -9.05 -14.28 0.95
N SER A 50 -9.00 -13.24 0.12
CA SER A 50 -9.53 -13.34 -1.23
C SER A 50 -8.63 -14.32 -1.97
N ASP A 51 -9.13 -15.54 -2.19
CA ASP A 51 -8.48 -16.54 -3.03
C ASP A 51 -8.57 -16.03 -4.48
N VAL A 52 -7.60 -15.20 -4.89
CA VAL A 52 -7.43 -14.83 -6.30
C VAL A 52 -6.74 -16.01 -6.98
N ALA A 53 -7.57 -16.90 -7.55
CA ALA A 53 -7.18 -18.03 -8.38
C ALA A 53 -6.96 -17.64 -9.85
#